data_AF-A0A957PZ50-F1
#
_entry.id   AF-A0A957PZ50-F1
#
_cell.length_a   1.000
_cell.length_b   1.000
_cell.length_c   1.000
_cell.angle_alpha   90.00
_cell.angle_beta   90.00
_cell.angle_gamma   90.00
#
_symmetry.space_group_name_H-M   'P 1'
#
loop_
_entity.id
_entity.type
_entity.pdbx_description
1 polymer ?
#
loop_
_entity_poly.entity_id
_entity_poly.type
_entity_poly.pdbx_seq_one_letter_code
_entity_poly.pdbx_strand_id
1 'polypeptide(L)'
;AEGNPFYLEELLTYLHYRGVDFQDGATLARVELPDSLQRLTLSLLDQFSENQKITLKVASVIGRLFQAAWLAGVYPELGEADRIRTDLAWLQQRELLLREAAEPELTYRFRQVITQSVTYESLPHALKELLHEQIGTFVEQSYPDAIDQHLDLLAYHFDRSANVTKQRHYLRRAGEAAQAEYANAVALDYFMRLLALLPRSDQGAVQLKLGQIQDTVGRYTEAEEHFHAALALAAEGDNRSLMAQGQIALGELWRKQSKYEEAAVCFVKAQPIAEQIDDEAVVAKALVCAGSLALYRGDYAAAHNHYTAGLAIRRRLDDQSQVANTLSDLAIVTAYQGDLARSGRLFAESLAIRRALSDQWGVANSLNNLGELALMQERYAEAHRYIEEAVTIYRAIGDRWSLGNAVLTLGNVVRAQGELSAAYPLYQESLQIYRGLGDQRALAYLLESIGGLLALQGDALRAIRLAGAAATLRIQLNIPLSPAEQSQLDQALEPARQALAPAVAAAAWEAGRAFTLDAALDQALAQAAA
;
A
#
# COMPACT_ATOMS: atom_id res chain seq x y z
N ALA A 1 -39.30 -25.47 -8.45
CA ALA A 1 -37.88 -25.85 -8.28
C ALA A 1 -37.28 -26.13 -9.66
N GLU A 2 -36.48 -25.20 -10.19
CA GLU A 2 -35.86 -25.25 -11.52
C GLU A 2 -34.73 -26.30 -11.60
N GLY A 3 -35.03 -27.57 -11.29
CA GLY A 3 -34.05 -28.66 -11.37
C GLY A 3 -32.91 -28.60 -10.37
N ASN A 4 -33.01 -27.81 -9.30
CA ASN A 4 -31.99 -27.73 -8.26
C ASN A 4 -31.91 -29.07 -7.47
N PRO A 5 -30.84 -29.88 -7.63
CA PRO A 5 -30.73 -31.19 -6.97
C PRO A 5 -30.78 -31.08 -5.44
N PHE A 6 -30.28 -29.97 -4.91
CA PHE A 6 -30.28 -29.64 -3.50
C PHE A 6 -31.69 -29.50 -2.93
N TYR A 7 -32.59 -28.88 -3.68
CA TYR A 7 -33.98 -28.71 -3.26
C TYR A 7 -34.68 -30.07 -3.14
N LEU A 8 -34.37 -31.00 -4.05
CA LEU A 8 -34.92 -32.35 -4.01
C LEU A 8 -34.40 -33.15 -2.82
N GLU A 9 -33.11 -33.04 -2.50
CA GLU A 9 -32.50 -33.67 -1.33
C GLU A 9 -33.14 -33.16 -0.03
N GLU A 10 -33.21 -31.85 0.17
CA GLU A 10 -33.86 -31.24 1.35
C GLU A 10 -35.36 -31.58 1.43
N LEU A 11 -36.03 -31.72 0.29
CA LEU A 11 -37.45 -32.06 0.23
C LEU A 11 -37.69 -33.50 0.69
N LEU A 12 -36.82 -34.43 0.28
CA LEU A 12 -36.87 -35.81 0.74
C LEU A 12 -36.60 -35.89 2.25
N THR A 13 -35.59 -35.15 2.74
CA THR A 13 -35.32 -35.04 4.19
C THR A 13 -36.52 -34.50 4.96
N TYR A 14 -37.19 -33.47 4.43
CA TYR A 14 -38.39 -32.88 5.02
C TYR A 14 -39.56 -33.85 5.09
N LEU A 15 -39.86 -34.55 4.00
CA LEU A 15 -40.94 -35.53 3.93
C LEU A 15 -40.67 -36.74 4.84
N HIS A 16 -39.42 -37.19 4.89
CA HIS A 16 -38.99 -38.23 5.81
C HIS A 16 -39.22 -37.84 7.27
N TYR A 17 -38.88 -36.60 7.66
CA TYR A 17 -39.11 -36.14 9.04
C TYR A 17 -40.60 -36.12 9.41
N ARG A 18 -41.47 -35.67 8.49
CA ARG A 18 -42.93 -35.69 8.70
C ARG A 18 -43.53 -37.10 8.82
N GLY A 19 -42.72 -38.15 8.62
CA GLY A 19 -43.18 -39.53 8.64
C GLY A 19 -44.14 -39.83 7.48
N VAL A 20 -43.99 -39.11 6.36
CA VAL A 20 -44.82 -39.33 5.18
C VAL A 20 -44.49 -40.70 4.60
N ASP A 21 -45.49 -41.58 4.54
CA ASP A 21 -45.35 -42.85 3.84
C ASP A 21 -45.36 -42.60 2.33
N PHE A 22 -44.21 -42.81 1.69
CA PHE A 22 -44.05 -42.67 0.26
C PHE A 22 -44.82 -43.73 -0.55
N GLN A 23 -45.36 -44.77 0.09
CA GLN A 23 -46.20 -45.79 -0.55
C GLN A 23 -47.69 -45.46 -0.53
N ASP A 24 -48.13 -44.46 0.24
CA ASP A 24 -49.53 -44.02 0.30
C ASP A 24 -49.76 -42.78 -0.59
N GLY A 25 -50.27 -43.01 -1.80
CA GLY A 25 -50.59 -41.97 -2.77
C GLY A 25 -51.64 -40.96 -2.30
N ALA A 26 -52.52 -41.33 -1.37
CA ALA A 26 -53.51 -40.40 -0.80
C ALA A 26 -52.88 -39.42 0.19
N THR A 27 -51.88 -39.87 0.95
CA THR A 27 -51.10 -39.02 1.84
C THR A 27 -50.22 -38.06 1.04
N LEU A 28 -49.49 -38.56 0.02
CA LEU A 28 -48.64 -37.72 -0.85
C LEU A 28 -49.42 -36.59 -1.55
N ALA A 29 -50.65 -36.86 -2.01
CA ALA A 29 -51.48 -35.87 -2.69
C ALA A 29 -51.98 -34.74 -1.78
N ARG A 30 -51.91 -34.90 -0.46
CA ARG A 30 -52.35 -33.92 0.54
C ARG A 30 -51.21 -33.15 1.20
N VAL A 31 -49.96 -33.53 0.96
CA VAL A 31 -48.81 -32.81 1.54
C VAL A 31 -48.61 -31.51 0.77
N GLU A 32 -48.86 -30.38 1.43
CA GLU A 32 -48.43 -29.08 0.93
C GLU A 32 -46.90 -29.00 0.97
N LEU A 33 -46.29 -28.93 -0.20
CA LEU A 33 -44.85 -28.74 -0.32
C LEU A 33 -44.53 -27.25 -0.25
N PRO A 34 -43.48 -26.86 0.50
CA PRO A 34 -42.86 -25.55 0.34
C PRO A 34 -42.56 -25.30 -1.15
N ASP A 35 -42.52 -24.04 -1.59
CA ASP A 35 -42.21 -23.71 -3.00
C ASP A 35 -40.81 -23.10 -3.19
N SER A 36 -40.09 -22.89 -2.08
CA SER A 36 -38.75 -22.33 -2.04
C SER A 36 -37.88 -23.07 -1.05
N LEU A 37 -36.57 -23.09 -1.34
CA LEU A 37 -35.59 -23.73 -0.47
C LEU A 37 -35.53 -23.10 0.93
N GLN A 38 -35.78 -21.79 1.00
CA GLN A 38 -35.88 -21.06 2.26
C GLN A 38 -37.07 -21.53 3.10
N ARG A 39 -38.28 -21.63 2.50
CA ARG A 39 -39.46 -22.14 3.21
C ARG A 39 -39.30 -23.60 3.61
N LEU A 40 -38.65 -24.39 2.77
CA LEU A 40 -38.33 -25.78 3.07
C LEU A 40 -37.39 -25.91 4.27
N THR A 41 -36.33 -25.11 4.30
CA THR A 41 -35.39 -25.06 5.42
C THR A 41 -36.09 -24.59 6.70
N LEU A 42 -36.92 -23.55 6.66
CA LEU A 42 -37.71 -23.13 7.83
C LEU A 42 -38.65 -24.23 8.33
N SER A 43 -39.34 -24.91 7.41
CA SER A 43 -40.25 -26.01 7.76
C SER A 43 -39.51 -27.22 8.35
N LEU A 44 -38.26 -27.45 7.93
CA LEU A 44 -37.35 -28.43 8.56
C LEU A 44 -36.97 -28.00 9.98
N LEU A 45 -36.68 -26.72 10.20
CA LEU A 45 -36.33 -26.22 11.54
C LEU A 45 -37.51 -26.30 12.51
N ASP A 46 -38.74 -26.03 12.08
CA ASP A 46 -39.96 -26.04 12.91
C ASP A 46 -40.19 -27.38 13.63
N GLN A 47 -39.72 -28.45 12.99
CA GLN A 47 -39.83 -29.81 13.42
C GLN A 47 -38.93 -30.15 14.62
N PHE A 48 -37.90 -29.34 14.90
CA PHE A 48 -36.91 -29.60 15.94
C PHE A 48 -37.43 -29.20 17.33
N SER A 49 -36.82 -29.76 18.38
CA SER A 49 -37.07 -29.27 19.75
C SER A 49 -36.53 -27.86 19.92
N GLU A 50 -37.07 -27.10 20.86
CA GLU A 50 -36.62 -25.72 21.12
C GLU A 50 -35.12 -25.64 21.42
N ASN A 51 -34.54 -26.62 22.12
CA ASN A 51 -33.11 -26.62 22.45
C ASN A 51 -32.22 -26.83 21.22
N GLN A 52 -32.63 -27.71 20.30
CA GLN A 52 -31.92 -27.93 19.04
C GLN A 52 -32.00 -26.70 18.15
N LYS A 53 -33.17 -26.03 18.10
CA LYS A 53 -33.33 -24.76 17.40
C LYS A 53 -32.42 -23.69 17.98
N ILE A 54 -32.36 -23.54 19.31
CA ILE A 54 -31.49 -22.54 19.95
C ILE A 54 -30.02 -22.87 19.71
N THR A 55 -29.60 -24.14 19.83
CA THR A 55 -28.23 -24.57 19.53
C THR A 55 -27.82 -24.21 18.11
N LEU A 56 -28.66 -24.52 17.12
CA LEU A 56 -28.40 -24.21 15.71
C LEU A 56 -28.38 -22.70 15.47
N LYS A 57 -29.25 -21.96 16.14
CA LYS A 57 -29.30 -20.49 16.10
C LYS A 57 -28.03 -19.85 16.63
N VAL A 58 -27.56 -20.22 17.82
CA VAL A 58 -26.30 -19.70 18.39
C VAL A 58 -25.12 -20.07 17.48
N ALA A 59 -25.04 -21.32 17.03
CA ALA A 59 -24.04 -21.78 16.07
C ALA A 59 -24.03 -20.95 14.78
N SER A 60 -25.22 -20.60 14.26
CA SER A 60 -25.33 -19.83 13.02
C SER A 60 -24.77 -18.40 13.13
N VAL A 61 -24.74 -17.83 14.34
CA VAL A 61 -24.15 -16.50 14.60
C VAL A 61 -22.64 -16.61 14.77
N ILE A 62 -22.13 -17.66 15.42
CA ILE A 62 -20.67 -17.90 15.58
C ILE A 62 -20.01 -17.99 14.20
N GLY A 63 -20.60 -18.76 13.29
CA GLY A 63 -20.16 -18.81 11.91
C GLY A 63 -20.42 -20.16 11.25
N ARG A 64 -20.02 -20.26 9.98
CA ARG A 64 -20.17 -21.51 9.21
C ARG A 64 -19.38 -22.67 9.83
N LEU A 65 -18.23 -22.38 10.42
CA LEU A 65 -17.38 -23.29 11.17
C LEU A 65 -17.33 -22.79 12.61
N PHE A 66 -17.56 -23.67 13.58
CA PHE A 66 -17.58 -23.30 15.00
C PHE A 66 -17.10 -24.45 15.89
N GLN A 67 -16.46 -24.10 17.01
CA GLN A 67 -16.10 -25.05 18.05
C GLN A 67 -17.27 -25.29 18.98
N ALA A 68 -17.53 -26.55 19.36
CA ALA A 68 -18.64 -26.90 20.24
C ALA A 68 -18.54 -26.22 21.62
N ALA A 69 -17.31 -26.04 22.13
CA ALA A 69 -17.06 -25.37 23.40
C ALA A 69 -17.54 -23.91 23.43
N TRP A 70 -17.54 -23.24 22.26
CA TRP A 70 -17.98 -21.84 22.17
C TRP A 70 -19.47 -21.70 22.41
N LEU A 71 -20.30 -22.71 22.10
CA LEU A 71 -21.74 -22.61 22.29
C LEU A 71 -22.11 -22.38 23.76
N ALA A 72 -21.51 -23.15 24.67
CA ALA A 72 -21.74 -23.02 26.11
C ALA A 72 -21.13 -21.72 26.67
N GLY A 73 -19.98 -21.32 26.14
CA GLY A 73 -19.30 -20.08 26.56
C GLY A 73 -20.01 -18.81 26.12
N VAL A 74 -20.61 -18.83 24.93
CA VAL A 74 -21.35 -17.71 24.34
C VAL A 74 -22.78 -17.61 24.89
N TYR A 75 -23.47 -18.74 25.03
CA TYR A 75 -24.87 -18.78 25.49
C TYR A 75 -25.05 -19.85 26.57
N PRO A 76 -24.69 -19.55 27.84
CA PRO A 76 -24.76 -20.51 28.95
C PRO A 76 -26.14 -21.12 29.18
N GLU A 77 -27.22 -20.45 28.75
CA GLU A 77 -28.60 -20.93 28.85
C GLU A 77 -28.87 -22.18 28.00
N LEU A 78 -27.98 -22.55 27.07
CA LEU A 78 -28.01 -23.86 26.39
C LEU A 78 -27.90 -25.04 27.38
N GLY A 79 -27.30 -24.81 28.54
CA GLY A 79 -27.09 -25.79 29.59
C GLY A 79 -25.73 -26.49 29.51
N GLU A 80 -25.65 -27.67 30.15
CA GLU A 80 -24.39 -28.40 30.32
C GLU A 80 -23.80 -28.93 29.00
N ALA A 81 -22.48 -29.09 28.97
CA ALA A 81 -21.73 -29.52 27.79
C ALA A 81 -22.24 -30.85 27.19
N ASP A 82 -22.65 -31.81 28.03
CA ASP A 82 -23.15 -33.12 27.57
C ASP A 82 -24.48 -33.01 26.81
N ARG A 83 -25.33 -32.07 27.21
CA ARG A 83 -26.57 -31.78 26.49
C ARG A 83 -26.29 -31.15 25.13
N ILE A 84 -25.40 -30.15 25.08
CA ILE A 84 -24.99 -29.51 23.83
C ILE A 84 -24.36 -30.54 22.87
N ARG A 85 -23.51 -31.44 23.40
CA ARG A 85 -22.95 -32.56 22.62
C ARG A 85 -24.03 -33.48 22.07
N THR A 86 -25.06 -33.77 22.87
CA THR A 86 -26.21 -34.60 22.45
C THR A 86 -26.98 -33.93 21.31
N ASP A 87 -27.26 -32.63 21.42
CA ASP A 87 -27.95 -31.87 20.36
C ASP A 87 -27.10 -31.78 19.09
N LEU A 88 -25.79 -31.53 19.20
CA LEU A 88 -24.88 -31.51 18.05
C LEU A 88 -24.76 -32.88 17.37
N ALA A 89 -24.70 -33.98 18.14
CA ALA A 89 -24.68 -35.33 17.60
C ALA A 89 -26.00 -35.66 16.87
N TRP A 90 -27.13 -35.21 17.41
CA TRP A 90 -28.45 -35.36 16.76
C TRP A 90 -28.54 -34.57 15.45
N LEU A 91 -28.01 -33.34 15.42
CA LEU A 91 -27.93 -32.49 14.22
C LEU A 91 -26.97 -33.08 13.16
N GLN A 92 -25.87 -33.69 13.60
CA GLN A 92 -24.94 -34.40 12.72
C GLN A 92 -25.57 -35.64 12.10
N GLN A 93 -26.30 -36.45 12.87
CA GLN A 93 -27.02 -37.64 12.35
C GLN A 93 -28.06 -37.29 11.29
N ARG A 94 -28.57 -36.05 11.31
CA ARG A 94 -29.50 -35.50 10.33
C ARG A 94 -28.82 -34.73 9.21
N GLU A 95 -27.50 -34.84 9.13
CA GLU A 95 -26.70 -34.26 8.06
C GLU A 95 -26.74 -32.73 7.96
N LEU A 96 -27.27 -32.02 8.96
CA LEU A 96 -27.25 -30.55 8.99
C LEU A 96 -25.87 -30.01 9.34
N LEU A 97 -25.16 -30.72 10.21
CA LEU A 97 -23.80 -30.42 10.62
C LEU A 97 -22.86 -31.55 10.20
N LEU A 98 -21.63 -31.18 9.87
CA LEU A 98 -20.54 -32.11 9.63
C LEU A 98 -19.46 -31.86 10.67
N ARG A 99 -18.97 -32.95 11.26
CA ARG A 99 -17.85 -32.91 12.21
C ARG A 99 -16.55 -32.80 11.42
N GLU A 100 -15.82 -31.72 11.66
CA GLU A 100 -14.55 -31.42 11.00
C GLU A 100 -13.35 -31.86 11.83
N ALA A 101 -13.42 -31.71 13.16
CA ALA A 101 -12.35 -32.11 14.07
C ALA A 101 -12.86 -32.92 15.25
N ALA A 102 -12.00 -33.81 15.74
CA ALA A 102 -12.26 -34.62 16.93
C ALA A 102 -11.83 -33.89 18.22
N GLU A 103 -12.11 -34.50 19.37
CA GLU A 103 -11.65 -34.00 20.67
C GLU A 103 -10.11 -33.86 20.70
N PRO A 104 -9.55 -32.85 21.40
CA PRO A 104 -10.22 -31.94 22.34
C PRO A 104 -10.89 -30.71 21.70
N GLU A 105 -10.62 -30.41 20.43
CA GLU A 105 -11.17 -29.25 19.70
C GLU A 105 -12.36 -29.66 18.82
N LEU A 106 -13.41 -30.17 19.45
CA LEU A 106 -14.60 -30.65 18.75
C LEU A 106 -15.22 -29.53 17.90
N THR A 107 -15.08 -29.64 16.58
CA THR A 107 -15.45 -28.59 15.63
C THR A 107 -16.49 -29.11 14.64
N TYR A 108 -17.50 -28.29 14.39
CA TYR A 108 -18.57 -28.56 13.44
C TYR A 108 -18.63 -27.49 12.37
N ARG A 109 -19.09 -27.88 11.18
CA ARG A 109 -19.55 -26.94 10.15
C ARG A 109 -20.97 -27.22 9.75
N PHE A 110 -21.67 -26.19 9.30
CA PHE A 110 -22.91 -26.39 8.56
C PHE A 110 -22.60 -27.10 7.25
N ARG A 111 -23.29 -28.23 6.98
CA ARG A 111 -23.14 -28.97 5.72
C ARG A 111 -23.42 -28.06 4.53
N GLN A 112 -24.49 -27.29 4.64
CA GLN A 112 -25.01 -26.42 3.59
C GLN A 112 -25.05 -24.98 4.07
N VAL A 113 -24.59 -24.05 3.22
CA VAL A 113 -24.55 -22.61 3.55
C VAL A 113 -25.96 -22.05 3.76
N ILE A 114 -26.95 -22.53 3.01
CA ILE A 114 -28.34 -22.07 3.14
C ILE A 114 -28.96 -22.45 4.48
N THR A 115 -28.60 -23.59 5.09
CA THR A 115 -29.07 -23.96 6.43
C THR A 115 -28.57 -22.94 7.45
N GLN A 116 -27.30 -22.57 7.37
CA GLN A 116 -26.74 -21.54 8.25
C GLN A 116 -27.40 -20.19 8.00
N SER A 117 -27.51 -19.75 6.74
CA SER A 117 -28.03 -18.42 6.43
C SER A 117 -29.52 -18.30 6.75
N VAL A 118 -30.34 -19.31 6.45
CA VAL A 118 -31.77 -19.30 6.81
C VAL A 118 -31.96 -19.37 8.32
N THR A 119 -31.15 -20.17 9.03
CA THR A 119 -31.20 -20.21 10.50
C THR A 119 -30.82 -18.85 11.09
N TYR A 120 -29.73 -18.25 10.61
CA TYR A 120 -29.29 -16.92 11.01
C TYR A 120 -30.38 -15.88 10.70
N GLU A 121 -30.92 -15.85 9.49
CA GLU A 121 -31.96 -14.90 9.09
C GLU A 121 -33.30 -15.08 9.81
N SER A 122 -33.57 -16.26 10.38
CA SER A 122 -34.75 -16.49 11.22
C SER A 122 -34.65 -15.82 12.60
N LEU A 123 -33.46 -15.37 13.02
CA LEU A 123 -33.26 -14.72 14.31
C LEU A 123 -33.81 -13.29 14.31
N PRO A 124 -34.55 -12.90 15.36
CA PRO A 124 -34.87 -11.49 15.60
C PRO A 124 -33.60 -10.65 15.67
N HIS A 125 -33.66 -9.41 15.14
CA HIS A 125 -32.51 -8.49 15.11
C HIS A 125 -31.85 -8.34 16.49
N ALA A 126 -32.63 -8.08 17.54
CA ALA A 126 -32.12 -7.91 18.90
C ALA A 126 -31.36 -9.13 19.43
N LEU A 127 -31.76 -10.35 19.01
CA LEU A 127 -31.07 -11.57 19.40
C LEU A 127 -29.78 -11.78 18.61
N LYS A 128 -29.74 -11.38 17.32
CA LYS A 128 -28.49 -11.35 16.55
C LYS A 128 -27.48 -10.40 17.22
N GLU A 129 -27.89 -9.18 17.56
CA GLU A 129 -27.05 -8.19 18.23
C GLU A 129 -26.49 -8.72 19.56
N LEU A 130 -27.35 -9.31 20.39
CA LEU A 130 -26.96 -9.91 21.67
C LEU A 130 -25.93 -11.02 21.48
N LEU A 131 -26.20 -11.96 20.57
CA LEU A 131 -25.31 -13.10 20.33
C LEU A 131 -23.96 -12.63 19.77
N HIS A 132 -23.95 -11.66 18.85
CA HIS A 132 -22.72 -11.06 18.35
C HIS A 132 -21.90 -10.41 19.48
N GLU A 133 -22.54 -9.68 20.40
CA GLU A 133 -21.85 -9.12 21.57
C GLU A 133 -21.28 -10.20 22.50
N GLN A 134 -22.05 -11.25 22.76
CA GLN A 134 -21.62 -12.36 23.61
C GLN A 134 -20.45 -13.12 22.98
N ILE A 135 -20.46 -13.33 21.66
CA ILE A 135 -19.34 -13.97 20.95
C ILE A 135 -18.08 -13.13 21.06
N GLY A 136 -18.17 -11.83 20.77
CA GLY A 136 -17.02 -10.93 20.92
C GLY A 136 -16.47 -10.95 22.34
N THR A 137 -17.35 -10.84 23.33
CA THR A 137 -17.00 -10.88 24.77
C THR A 137 -16.34 -12.21 25.17
N PHE A 138 -16.88 -13.33 24.69
CA PHE A 138 -16.33 -14.66 24.96
C PHE A 138 -14.91 -14.80 24.39
N VAL A 139 -14.66 -14.31 23.19
CA VAL A 139 -13.33 -14.33 22.55
C VAL A 139 -12.35 -13.48 23.37
N GLU A 140 -12.75 -12.27 23.81
CA GLU A 140 -11.90 -11.43 24.67
C GLU A 140 -11.48 -12.13 25.98
N GLN A 141 -12.42 -12.84 26.61
CA GLN A 141 -12.19 -13.50 27.90
C GLN A 141 -11.38 -14.79 27.75
N SER A 142 -11.57 -15.51 26.64
CA SER A 142 -10.92 -16.80 26.39
C SER A 142 -9.50 -16.65 25.86
N TYR A 143 -9.20 -15.55 25.19
CA TYR A 143 -7.92 -15.32 24.50
C TYR A 143 -7.30 -13.94 24.83
N PRO A 144 -7.13 -13.58 26.12
CA PRO A 144 -6.65 -12.24 26.50
C PRO A 144 -5.23 -11.95 25.97
N ASP A 145 -4.39 -12.98 25.89
CA ASP A 145 -3.00 -12.86 25.42
C ASP A 145 -2.87 -12.98 23.88
N ALA A 146 -3.97 -13.26 23.17
CA ALA A 146 -3.99 -13.47 21.72
C ALA A 146 -5.04 -12.62 21.01
N ILE A 147 -5.47 -11.50 21.60
CA ILE A 147 -6.48 -10.61 21.02
C ILE A 147 -6.09 -10.13 19.62
N ASP A 148 -4.80 -9.84 19.39
CA ASP A 148 -4.31 -9.38 18.10
C ASP A 148 -4.50 -10.41 16.97
N GLN A 149 -4.49 -11.71 17.30
CA GLN A 149 -4.74 -12.79 16.35
C GLN A 149 -6.23 -12.94 15.97
N HIS A 150 -7.11 -12.26 16.71
CA HIS A 150 -8.56 -12.35 16.56
C HIS A 150 -9.22 -11.01 16.19
N LEU A 151 -8.45 -10.00 15.76
CA LEU A 151 -8.98 -8.67 15.48
C LEU A 151 -10.08 -8.66 14.42
N ASP A 152 -9.92 -9.40 13.33
CA ASP A 152 -10.94 -9.49 12.28
C ASP A 152 -12.25 -10.10 12.79
N LEU A 153 -12.14 -11.17 13.61
CA LEU A 153 -13.29 -11.83 14.21
C LEU A 153 -14.00 -10.91 15.19
N LEU A 154 -13.24 -10.25 16.07
CA LEU A 154 -13.76 -9.30 17.05
C LEU A 154 -14.42 -8.10 16.37
N ALA A 155 -13.79 -7.54 15.32
CA ALA A 155 -14.38 -6.48 14.51
C ALA A 155 -15.66 -6.94 13.81
N TYR A 156 -15.69 -8.16 13.26
CA TYR A 156 -16.87 -8.73 12.61
C TYR A 156 -18.06 -8.85 13.58
N HIS A 157 -17.84 -9.41 14.77
CA HIS A 157 -18.91 -9.62 15.75
C HIS A 157 -19.32 -8.30 16.41
N PHE A 158 -18.38 -7.50 16.91
CA PHE A 158 -18.78 -6.26 17.59
C PHE A 158 -19.46 -5.27 16.65
N ASP A 159 -19.08 -5.17 15.37
CA ASP A 159 -19.78 -4.33 14.38
C ASP A 159 -21.26 -4.67 14.20
N ARG A 160 -21.66 -5.91 14.51
CA ARG A 160 -23.06 -6.39 14.46
C ARG A 160 -23.74 -6.41 15.82
N SER A 161 -23.09 -5.89 16.86
CA SER A 161 -23.68 -5.74 18.19
C SER A 161 -24.25 -4.34 18.39
N ALA A 162 -24.95 -4.10 19.51
CA ALA A 162 -25.37 -2.75 19.90
C ALA A 162 -24.25 -1.94 20.61
N ASN A 163 -23.09 -2.55 20.87
CA ASN A 163 -22.02 -1.98 21.67
C ASN A 163 -21.10 -1.06 20.86
N VAL A 164 -21.55 0.17 20.62
CA VAL A 164 -20.82 1.18 19.82
C VAL A 164 -19.39 1.42 20.32
N THR A 165 -19.14 1.31 21.63
CA THR A 165 -17.78 1.45 22.20
C THR A 165 -16.85 0.35 21.68
N LYS A 166 -17.30 -0.91 21.72
CA LYS A 166 -16.53 -2.06 21.22
C LYS A 166 -16.44 -2.06 19.70
N GLN A 167 -17.50 -1.66 18.98
CA GLN A 167 -17.46 -1.43 17.53
C GLN A 167 -16.30 -0.51 17.16
N ARG A 168 -16.27 0.70 17.74
CA ARG A 168 -15.23 1.70 17.47
C ARG A 168 -13.84 1.20 17.84
N HIS A 169 -13.71 0.48 18.96
CA HIS A 169 -12.43 -0.05 19.42
C HIS A 169 -11.86 -1.07 18.42
N TYR A 170 -12.67 -2.08 18.04
CA TYR A 170 -12.18 -3.17 17.20
C TYR A 170 -12.09 -2.83 15.72
N LEU A 171 -12.98 -2.02 15.18
CA LEU A 171 -12.82 -1.50 13.82
C LEU A 171 -11.53 -0.69 13.68
N ARG A 172 -11.17 0.12 14.68
CA ARG A 172 -9.90 0.85 14.67
C ARG A 172 -8.69 -0.08 14.68
N ARG A 173 -8.64 -1.04 15.60
CA ARG A 173 -7.52 -1.97 15.73
C ARG A 173 -7.39 -2.89 14.53
N ALA A 174 -8.49 -3.41 14.00
CA ALA A 174 -8.48 -4.23 12.78
C ALA A 174 -8.05 -3.43 11.55
N GLY A 175 -8.52 -2.17 11.41
CA GLY A 175 -8.05 -1.27 10.37
C GLY A 175 -6.54 -0.96 10.47
N GLU A 176 -6.04 -0.77 11.69
CA GLU A 176 -4.61 -0.58 11.97
C GLU A 176 -3.75 -1.79 11.64
N ALA A 177 -4.18 -2.99 12.05
CA ALA A 177 -3.50 -4.24 11.74
C ALA A 177 -3.49 -4.49 10.23
N ALA A 178 -4.64 -4.35 9.57
CA ALA A 178 -4.74 -4.50 8.11
C ALA A 178 -3.84 -3.50 7.36
N GLN A 179 -3.74 -2.25 7.83
CA GLN A 179 -2.84 -1.27 7.23
C GLN A 179 -1.36 -1.66 7.43
N ALA A 180 -0.98 -2.14 8.62
CA ALA A 180 0.40 -2.57 8.90
C ALA A 180 0.84 -3.76 8.03
N GLU A 181 -0.10 -4.61 7.64
CA GLU A 181 0.11 -5.73 6.70
C GLU A 181 -0.06 -5.34 5.23
N TYR A 182 -0.22 -4.05 4.92
CA TYR A 182 -0.48 -3.52 3.57
C TYR A 182 -1.77 -4.07 2.92
N ALA A 183 -2.71 -4.62 3.70
CA ALA A 183 -4.04 -4.99 3.28
C ALA A 183 -4.96 -3.76 3.15
N ASN A 184 -4.53 -2.81 2.30
CA ASN A 184 -5.11 -1.45 2.19
C ASN A 184 -6.62 -1.44 1.92
N ALA A 185 -7.14 -2.35 1.09
CA ALA A 185 -8.57 -2.43 0.80
C ALA A 185 -9.41 -2.80 2.03
N VAL A 186 -8.90 -3.71 2.87
CA VAL A 186 -9.55 -4.14 4.12
C VAL A 186 -9.47 -3.03 5.16
N ALA A 187 -8.31 -2.37 5.27
CA ALA A 187 -8.13 -1.21 6.15
C ALA A 187 -9.10 -0.08 5.81
N LEU A 188 -9.29 0.23 4.52
CA LEU A 188 -10.27 1.24 4.07
C LEU A 188 -11.70 0.88 4.50
N ASP A 189 -12.13 -0.38 4.35
CA ASP A 189 -13.46 -0.83 4.80
C ASP A 189 -13.66 -0.60 6.30
N TYR A 190 -12.70 -1.04 7.12
CA TYR A 190 -12.76 -0.85 8.57
C TYR A 190 -12.81 0.63 8.97
N PHE A 191 -11.96 1.47 8.37
CA PHE A 191 -11.95 2.90 8.68
C PHE A 191 -13.19 3.64 8.19
N MET A 192 -13.79 3.23 7.06
CA MET A 192 -15.06 3.80 6.59
C MET A 192 -16.22 3.46 7.54
N ARG A 193 -16.31 2.22 8.01
CA ARG A 193 -17.30 1.79 9.01
C ARG A 193 -17.08 2.51 10.35
N LEU A 194 -15.82 2.63 10.79
CA LEU A 194 -15.46 3.39 11.99
C LEU A 194 -15.88 4.85 11.86
N LEU A 195 -15.60 5.50 10.72
CA LEU A 195 -15.89 6.92 10.49
C LEU A 195 -17.38 7.23 10.69
N ALA A 196 -18.27 6.36 10.19
CA ALA A 196 -19.73 6.51 10.35
C ALA A 196 -20.19 6.43 11.81
N LEU A 197 -19.42 5.77 12.66
CA LEU A 197 -19.74 5.59 14.09
C LEU A 197 -19.14 6.69 14.96
N LEU A 198 -18.15 7.45 14.49
CA LEU A 198 -17.44 8.43 15.31
C LEU A 198 -18.18 9.76 15.44
N PRO A 199 -18.10 10.42 16.62
CA PRO A 199 -18.52 11.82 16.72
C PRO A 199 -17.63 12.71 15.84
N ARG A 200 -18.15 13.85 15.36
CA ARG A 200 -17.42 14.75 14.44
C ARG A 200 -16.02 15.15 14.95
N SER A 201 -15.84 15.32 16.26
CA SER A 201 -14.55 15.65 16.88
C SER A 201 -13.44 14.64 16.56
N ASP A 202 -13.80 13.37 16.37
CA ASP A 202 -12.86 12.26 16.22
C ASP A 202 -12.73 11.81 14.76
N GLN A 203 -13.63 12.25 13.90
CA GLN A 203 -13.65 11.88 12.48
C GLN A 203 -12.42 12.38 11.73
N GLY A 204 -11.87 13.53 12.12
CA GLY A 204 -10.77 14.16 11.39
C GLY A 204 -9.51 13.31 11.31
N ALA A 205 -9.16 12.59 12.39
CA ALA A 205 -8.01 11.68 12.39
C ALA A 205 -8.22 10.46 11.48
N VAL A 206 -9.45 9.93 11.43
CA VAL A 206 -9.80 8.81 10.54
C VAL A 206 -9.83 9.25 9.08
N GLN A 207 -10.33 10.45 8.78
CA GLN A 207 -10.26 11.04 7.44
C GLN A 207 -8.82 11.16 6.95
N LEU A 208 -7.91 11.66 7.80
CA LEU A 208 -6.49 11.73 7.46
C LEU A 208 -5.91 10.34 7.13
N LYS A 209 -6.27 9.31 7.90
CA LYS A 209 -5.79 7.93 7.71
C LYS A 209 -6.32 7.30 6.42
N LEU A 210 -7.61 7.49 6.12
CA LEU A 210 -8.22 7.12 4.84
C LEU A 210 -7.47 7.76 3.67
N GLY A 211 -7.21 9.07 3.75
CA GLY A 211 -6.46 9.79 2.72
C GLY A 211 -5.03 9.26 2.52
N GLN A 212 -4.32 8.92 3.60
CA GLN A 212 -2.97 8.34 3.53
C GLN A 212 -2.96 6.96 2.86
N ILE A 213 -3.96 6.13 3.15
CA ILE A 213 -4.08 4.81 2.53
C ILE A 213 -4.41 4.98 1.04
N GLN A 214 -5.33 5.89 0.68
CA GLN A 214 -5.67 6.18 -0.72
C GLN A 214 -4.47 6.73 -1.51
N ASP A 215 -3.67 7.63 -0.92
CA ASP A 215 -2.41 8.10 -1.50
C ASP A 215 -1.43 6.94 -1.73
N THR A 216 -1.32 6.02 -0.77
CA THR A 216 -0.45 4.83 -0.88
C THR A 216 -0.87 3.91 -2.03
N VAL A 217 -2.17 3.73 -2.26
CA VAL A 217 -2.69 2.91 -3.39
C VAL A 217 -2.83 3.68 -4.70
N GLY A 218 -2.37 4.94 -4.76
CA GLY A 218 -2.35 5.76 -5.97
C GLY A 218 -3.69 6.39 -6.34
N ARG A 219 -4.69 6.35 -5.45
CA ARG A 219 -6.00 6.97 -5.67
C ARG A 219 -5.99 8.42 -5.19
N TYR A 220 -5.26 9.25 -5.93
CA TYR A 220 -4.93 10.61 -5.52
C TYR A 220 -6.15 11.54 -5.35
N THR A 221 -7.19 11.39 -6.16
CA THR A 221 -8.42 12.19 -6.03
C THR A 221 -9.13 11.91 -4.71
N GLU A 222 -9.32 10.63 -4.38
CA GLU A 222 -9.95 10.22 -3.12
C GLU A 222 -9.08 10.62 -1.91
N ALA A 223 -7.76 10.54 -2.04
CA ALA A 223 -6.83 11.01 -1.01
C ALA A 223 -6.99 12.51 -0.74
N GLU A 224 -7.06 13.33 -1.79
CA GLU A 224 -7.26 14.78 -1.71
C GLU A 224 -8.58 15.13 -1.01
N GLU A 225 -9.68 14.47 -1.37
CA GLU A 225 -11.00 14.63 -0.72
C GLU A 225 -10.93 14.36 0.78
N HIS A 226 -10.30 13.25 1.17
CA HIS A 226 -10.12 12.88 2.58
C HIS A 226 -9.23 13.86 3.34
N PHE A 227 -8.15 14.38 2.73
CA PHE A 227 -7.31 15.40 3.36
C PHE A 227 -8.03 16.73 3.56
N HIS A 228 -8.84 17.15 2.59
CA HIS A 228 -9.69 18.33 2.74
C HIS A 228 -10.75 18.15 3.83
N ALA A 229 -11.38 16.97 3.91
CA ALA A 229 -12.33 16.66 4.99
C ALA A 229 -11.65 16.67 6.37
N ALA A 230 -10.45 16.10 6.49
CA ALA A 230 -9.67 16.14 7.72
C ALA A 230 -9.33 17.58 8.14
N LEU A 231 -8.92 18.43 7.19
CA LEU A 231 -8.61 19.85 7.43
C LEU A 231 -9.84 20.65 7.88
N ALA A 232 -11.01 20.40 7.27
CA ALA A 232 -12.26 21.06 7.65
C ALA A 232 -12.67 20.70 9.09
N LEU A 233 -12.63 19.41 9.44
CA LEU A 233 -12.91 18.93 10.79
C LEU A 233 -11.88 19.45 11.82
N ALA A 234 -10.61 19.55 11.42
CA ALA A 234 -9.57 20.12 12.26
C ALA A 234 -9.82 21.60 12.57
N ALA A 235 -10.27 22.37 11.57
CA ALA A 235 -10.64 23.77 11.75
C ALA A 235 -11.90 23.93 12.62
N GLU A 236 -12.91 23.07 12.45
CA GLU A 236 -14.12 23.05 13.29
C GLU A 236 -13.78 22.80 14.78
N GLY A 237 -12.79 21.94 15.05
CA GLY A 237 -12.38 21.56 16.40
C GLY A 237 -11.18 22.32 16.98
N ASP A 238 -10.65 23.33 16.28
CA ASP A 238 -9.38 24.02 16.60
C ASP A 238 -8.20 23.05 16.88
N ASN A 239 -8.19 21.91 16.18
CA ASN A 239 -7.17 20.88 16.35
C ASN A 239 -5.95 21.19 15.48
N ARG A 240 -5.03 21.99 16.03
CA ARG A 240 -3.82 22.43 15.35
C ARG A 240 -2.92 21.28 14.88
N SER A 241 -2.78 20.19 15.65
CA SER A 241 -1.97 19.04 15.20
C SER A 241 -2.57 18.43 13.94
N LEU A 242 -3.88 18.18 13.92
CA LEU A 242 -4.55 17.65 12.74
C LEU A 242 -4.52 18.63 11.55
N MET A 243 -4.62 19.94 11.79
CA MET A 243 -4.46 20.95 10.74
C MET A 243 -3.07 20.87 10.09
N ALA A 244 -2.01 20.82 10.90
CA ALA A 244 -0.65 20.68 10.39
C ALA A 244 -0.47 19.37 9.62
N GLN A 245 -0.93 18.25 10.17
CA GLN A 245 -0.86 16.94 9.50
C GLN A 245 -1.61 16.92 8.17
N GLY A 246 -2.81 17.50 8.10
CA GLY A 246 -3.61 17.59 6.88
C GLY A 246 -2.93 18.45 5.81
N GLN A 247 -2.35 19.60 6.19
CA GLN A 247 -1.60 20.46 5.26
C GLN A 247 -0.35 19.74 4.73
N ILE A 248 0.39 19.05 5.61
CA ILE A 248 1.56 18.27 5.19
C ILE A 248 1.16 17.15 4.23
N ALA A 249 0.10 16.40 4.54
CA ALA A 249 -0.36 15.29 3.71
C ALA A 249 -0.80 15.76 2.32
N LEU A 250 -1.56 16.86 2.25
CA LEU A 250 -1.97 17.47 0.99
C LEU A 250 -0.78 18.01 0.19
N GLY A 251 0.20 18.63 0.86
CA GLY A 251 1.43 19.10 0.23
C GLY A 251 2.27 17.96 -0.37
N GLU A 252 2.43 16.85 0.34
CA GLU A 252 3.12 15.66 -0.18
C GLU A 252 2.37 15.04 -1.37
N LEU A 253 1.03 14.98 -1.31
CA LEU A 253 0.21 14.49 -2.41
C LEU A 253 0.40 15.32 -3.69
N TRP A 254 0.40 16.65 -3.57
CA TRP A 254 0.66 17.53 -4.71
C TRP A 254 2.10 17.45 -5.21
N ARG A 255 3.07 17.29 -4.31
CA ARG A 255 4.48 17.08 -4.67
C ARG A 255 4.65 15.81 -5.53
N LYS A 256 4.01 14.70 -5.15
CA LYS A 256 3.99 13.45 -5.95
C LYS A 256 3.37 13.64 -7.33
N GLN A 257 2.40 14.56 -7.45
CA GLN A 257 1.78 14.94 -8.71
C GLN A 257 2.57 16.02 -9.48
N SER A 258 3.79 16.37 -9.05
CA SER A 258 4.62 17.44 -9.63
C SER A 258 3.99 18.85 -9.58
N LYS A 259 3.01 19.06 -8.69
CA LYS A 259 2.37 20.36 -8.41
C LYS A 259 3.12 21.07 -7.28
N TYR A 260 4.33 21.52 -7.57
CA TYR A 260 5.28 21.99 -6.56
C TYR A 260 4.86 23.32 -5.93
N GLU A 261 4.21 24.20 -6.69
CA GLU A 261 3.69 25.48 -6.22
C GLU A 261 2.57 25.29 -5.20
N GLU A 262 1.61 24.39 -5.48
CA GLU A 262 0.54 24.03 -4.56
C GLU A 262 1.09 23.35 -3.31
N ALA A 263 2.01 22.40 -3.49
CA ALA A 263 2.71 21.74 -2.37
C ALA A 263 3.38 22.77 -1.44
N ALA A 264 4.03 23.78 -2.04
CA ALA A 264 4.68 24.85 -1.29
C ALA A 264 3.70 25.65 -0.43
N VAL A 265 2.51 25.96 -0.95
CA VAL A 265 1.45 26.67 -0.21
C VAL A 265 1.02 25.86 1.01
N CYS A 266 0.88 24.55 0.87
CA CYS A 266 0.54 23.66 1.98
C CYS A 266 1.62 23.66 3.07
N PHE A 267 2.90 23.50 2.70
CA PHE A 267 3.99 23.47 3.67
C PHE A 267 4.15 24.80 4.41
N VAL A 268 3.99 25.94 3.70
CA VAL A 268 4.00 27.28 4.32
C VAL A 268 2.87 27.45 5.33
N LYS A 269 1.69 26.87 5.08
CA LYS A 269 0.59 26.87 6.06
C LYS A 269 0.86 25.96 7.26
N ALA A 270 1.49 24.81 7.04
CA ALA A 270 1.78 23.84 8.11
C ALA A 270 2.84 24.34 9.10
N GLN A 271 3.87 25.05 8.62
CA GLN A 271 5.02 25.44 9.43
C GLN A 271 4.68 26.25 10.70
N PRO A 272 3.96 27.39 10.64
CA PRO A 272 3.65 28.18 11.84
C PRO A 272 2.69 27.44 12.79
N ILE A 273 1.89 26.51 12.28
CA ILE A 273 1.01 25.66 13.11
C ILE A 273 1.88 24.65 13.88
N ALA A 274 2.84 24.03 13.19
CA ALA A 274 3.77 23.07 13.77
C ALA A 274 4.62 23.70 14.90
N GLU A 275 5.02 24.97 14.77
CA GLU A 275 5.75 25.70 15.83
C GLU A 275 4.92 25.93 17.11
N GLN A 276 3.61 25.76 17.05
CA GLN A 276 2.67 26.05 18.14
C GLN A 276 2.03 24.79 18.74
N ILE A 277 2.45 23.60 18.34
CA ILE A 277 1.94 22.33 18.85
C ILE A 277 3.04 21.56 19.60
N ASP A 278 2.66 20.86 20.65
CA ASP A 278 3.54 19.99 21.44
C ASP A 278 3.65 18.58 20.83
N ASP A 279 3.56 18.48 19.51
CA ASP A 279 3.61 17.24 18.75
C ASP A 279 4.88 17.21 17.89
N GLU A 280 5.96 16.77 18.52
CA GLU A 280 7.30 16.83 17.96
C GLU A 280 7.43 16.03 16.66
N ALA A 281 6.67 14.95 16.50
CA ALA A 281 6.67 14.15 15.28
C ALA A 281 6.14 14.95 14.09
N VAL A 282 5.05 15.69 14.30
CA VAL A 282 4.48 16.59 13.29
C VAL A 282 5.41 17.76 13.01
N VAL A 283 6.05 18.34 14.03
CA VAL A 283 7.06 19.39 13.84
C VAL A 283 8.22 18.91 12.98
N ALA A 284 8.77 17.74 13.29
CA ALA A 284 9.86 17.16 12.51
C ALA A 284 9.46 16.89 11.05
N LYS A 285 8.23 16.42 10.83
CA LYS A 285 7.71 16.21 9.47
C LYS A 285 7.55 17.51 8.71
N ALA A 286 7.00 18.56 9.35
CA ALA A 286 6.87 19.88 8.74
C ALA A 286 8.23 20.47 8.34
N LEU A 287 9.23 20.35 9.21
CA LEU A 287 10.60 20.79 8.93
C LEU A 287 11.20 20.03 7.74
N VAL A 288 11.06 18.70 7.67
CA VAL A 288 11.57 17.93 6.53
C VAL A 288 10.90 18.35 5.23
N CYS A 289 9.58 18.53 5.20
CA CYS A 289 8.87 19.01 4.01
C CYS A 289 9.32 20.43 3.60
N ALA A 290 9.53 21.33 4.57
CA ALA A 290 10.10 22.66 4.31
C ALA A 290 11.51 22.57 3.73
N GLY A 291 12.32 21.62 4.22
CA GLY A 291 13.64 21.30 3.67
C GLY A 291 13.58 20.83 2.22
N SER A 292 12.63 19.95 1.88
CA SER A 292 12.43 19.48 0.51
C SER A 292 11.98 20.59 -0.44
N LEU A 293 11.13 21.50 0.05
CA LEU A 293 10.73 22.68 -0.72
C LEU A 293 11.90 23.64 -0.97
N ALA A 294 12.72 23.89 0.06
CA ALA A 294 13.90 24.72 -0.07
C ALA A 294 14.91 24.11 -1.07
N LEU A 295 15.11 22.78 -1.00
CA LEU A 295 15.94 22.04 -1.95
C LEU A 295 15.42 22.21 -3.39
N TYR A 296 14.11 22.04 -3.61
CA TYR A 296 13.49 22.23 -4.93
C TYR A 296 13.71 23.64 -5.49
N ARG A 297 13.71 24.66 -4.62
CA ARG A 297 13.98 26.05 -4.98
C ARG A 297 15.47 26.39 -5.15
N GLY A 298 16.36 25.43 -4.91
CA GLY A 298 17.81 25.63 -4.93
C GLY A 298 18.36 26.37 -3.70
N ASP A 299 17.55 26.60 -2.66
CA ASP A 299 18.01 27.17 -1.40
C ASP A 299 18.57 26.06 -0.50
N TYR A 300 19.78 25.62 -0.84
CA TYR A 300 20.46 24.55 -0.11
C TYR A 300 20.76 24.92 1.35
N ALA A 301 20.93 26.21 1.67
CA ALA A 301 21.20 26.66 3.03
C ALA A 301 19.95 26.49 3.92
N ALA A 302 18.79 26.96 3.46
CA ALA A 302 17.53 26.74 4.18
C ALA A 302 17.19 25.24 4.28
N ALA A 303 17.40 24.47 3.19
CA ALA A 303 17.17 23.03 3.19
C ALA A 303 18.02 22.32 4.27
N HIS A 304 19.32 22.65 4.35
CA HIS A 304 20.23 22.10 5.36
C HIS A 304 19.74 22.38 6.78
N ASN A 305 19.32 23.61 7.07
CA ASN A 305 18.85 24.03 8.39
C ASN A 305 17.57 23.28 8.78
N HIS A 306 16.60 23.21 7.86
CA HIS A 306 15.34 22.50 8.09
C HIS A 306 15.54 21.00 8.31
N TYR A 307 16.32 20.33 7.47
CA TYR A 307 16.62 18.91 7.65
C TYR A 307 17.41 18.64 8.94
N THR A 308 18.36 19.50 9.30
CA THR A 308 19.12 19.36 10.56
C THR A 308 18.21 19.49 11.78
N ALA A 309 17.30 20.47 11.78
CA ALA A 309 16.33 20.65 12.85
C ALA A 309 15.37 19.46 12.95
N GLY A 310 14.82 18.99 11.82
CA GLY A 310 13.94 17.81 11.78
C GLY A 310 14.65 16.53 12.23
N LEU A 311 15.91 16.34 11.84
CA LEU A 311 16.74 15.20 12.24
C LEU A 311 16.98 15.17 13.75
N ALA A 312 17.27 16.33 14.36
CA ALA A 312 17.47 16.44 15.80
C ALA A 312 16.23 15.99 16.58
N ILE A 313 15.05 16.37 16.11
CA ILE A 313 13.78 15.93 16.72
C ILE A 313 13.57 14.42 16.51
N ARG A 314 13.73 13.91 15.29
CA ARG A 314 13.55 12.47 14.99
C ARG A 314 14.47 11.57 15.81
N ARG A 315 15.72 11.99 16.04
CA ARG A 315 16.66 11.26 16.92
C ARG A 315 16.19 11.21 18.36
N ARG A 316 15.60 12.29 18.87
CA ARG A 316 15.06 12.34 20.24
C ARG A 316 13.80 11.49 20.40
N LEU A 317 13.01 11.36 19.34
CA LEU A 317 11.84 10.47 19.29
C LEU A 317 12.20 8.99 19.05
N ASP A 318 13.48 8.68 18.83
CA ASP A 318 13.98 7.34 18.47
C ASP A 318 13.31 6.75 17.21
N ASP A 319 12.86 7.60 16.28
CA ASP A 319 12.25 7.17 15.02
C ASP A 319 13.34 6.85 13.99
N GLN A 320 13.98 5.69 14.14
CA GLN A 320 15.13 5.28 13.34
C GLN A 320 14.83 5.27 11.83
N SER A 321 13.62 4.88 11.42
CA SER A 321 13.22 4.90 10.01
C SER A 321 13.24 6.33 9.45
N GLN A 322 12.62 7.26 10.18
CA GLN A 322 12.58 8.66 9.77
C GLN A 322 13.92 9.36 9.91
N VAL A 323 14.77 8.96 10.86
CA VAL A 323 16.18 9.41 10.97
C VAL A 323 16.93 9.04 9.69
N ALA A 324 16.84 7.80 9.22
CA ALA A 324 17.52 7.35 8.00
C ALA A 324 17.03 8.13 6.75
N ASN A 325 15.72 8.38 6.65
CA ASN A 325 15.16 9.21 5.58
C ASN A 325 15.76 10.63 5.59
N THR A 326 15.75 11.32 6.73
CA THR A 326 16.28 12.70 6.82
C THR A 326 17.79 12.78 6.64
N LEU A 327 18.54 11.75 7.06
CA LEU A 327 19.98 11.68 6.81
C LEU A 327 20.26 11.61 5.31
N SER A 328 19.50 10.82 4.55
CA SER A 328 19.62 10.76 3.09
C SER A 328 19.32 12.13 2.45
N ASP A 329 18.23 12.78 2.87
CA ASP A 329 17.88 14.12 2.35
C ASP A 329 18.97 15.16 2.65
N LEU A 330 19.47 15.18 3.89
CA LEU A 330 20.56 16.06 4.29
C LEU A 330 21.85 15.76 3.53
N ALA A 331 22.13 14.49 3.23
CA ALA A 331 23.29 14.09 2.43
C ALA A 331 23.21 14.63 1.00
N ILE A 332 22.04 14.59 0.36
CA ILE A 332 21.79 15.17 -0.96
C ILE A 332 22.08 16.67 -0.95
N VAL A 333 21.51 17.41 0.01
CA VAL A 333 21.75 18.86 0.13
C VAL A 333 23.24 19.16 0.36
N THR A 334 23.88 18.38 1.22
CA THR A 334 25.30 18.54 1.54
C THR A 334 26.19 18.29 0.31
N ALA A 335 25.80 17.35 -0.57
CA ALA A 335 26.48 17.13 -1.84
C ALA A 335 26.32 18.32 -2.80
N TYR A 336 25.11 18.87 -2.93
CA TYR A 336 24.88 20.07 -3.74
C TYR A 336 25.61 21.31 -3.22
N GLN A 337 25.90 21.37 -1.92
CA GLN A 337 26.75 22.40 -1.31
C GLN A 337 28.25 22.15 -1.53
N GLY A 338 28.64 21.03 -2.15
CA GLY A 338 30.02 20.69 -2.49
C GLY A 338 30.78 19.89 -1.43
N ASP A 339 30.20 19.63 -0.25
CA ASP A 339 30.84 18.81 0.80
C ASP A 339 30.54 17.32 0.59
N LEU A 340 31.12 16.76 -0.47
CA LEU A 340 30.94 15.36 -0.85
C LEU A 340 31.41 14.38 0.25
N ALA A 341 32.42 14.77 1.05
CA ALA A 341 32.92 13.93 2.13
C ALA A 341 31.92 13.82 3.29
N ARG A 342 31.27 14.91 3.68
CA ARG A 342 30.20 14.88 4.70
C ARG A 342 28.96 14.20 4.18
N SER A 343 28.59 14.42 2.92
CA SER A 343 27.48 13.70 2.27
C SER A 343 27.67 12.18 2.37
N GLY A 344 28.86 11.68 2.06
CA GLY A 344 29.17 10.25 2.14
C GLY A 344 29.01 9.67 3.55
N ARG A 345 29.39 10.43 4.59
CA ARG A 345 29.18 10.00 5.99
C ARG A 345 27.69 9.91 6.35
N LEU A 346 26.89 10.89 5.91
CA LEU A 346 25.45 10.92 6.17
C LEU A 346 24.72 9.77 5.47
N PHE A 347 25.05 9.48 4.21
CA PHE A 347 24.50 8.32 3.50
C PHE A 347 24.93 6.99 4.13
N ALA A 348 26.19 6.88 4.58
CA ALA A 348 26.67 5.67 5.26
C ALA A 348 25.96 5.44 6.60
N GLU A 349 25.68 6.50 7.36
CA GLU A 349 24.86 6.42 8.58
C GLU A 349 23.43 5.97 8.27
N SER A 350 22.78 6.57 7.26
CA SER A 350 21.45 6.15 6.79
C SER A 350 21.43 4.67 6.37
N LEU A 351 22.44 4.22 5.60
CA LEU A 351 22.57 2.82 5.19
C LEU A 351 22.69 1.86 6.39
N ALA A 352 23.47 2.22 7.40
CA ALA A 352 23.64 1.40 8.60
C ALA A 352 22.33 1.21 9.35
N ILE A 353 21.54 2.30 9.51
CA ILE A 353 20.23 2.25 10.16
C ILE A 353 19.27 1.37 9.36
N ARG A 354 19.18 1.54 8.04
CA ARG A 354 18.26 0.76 7.20
C ARG A 354 18.59 -0.72 7.17
N ARG A 355 19.88 -1.08 7.21
CA ARG A 355 20.30 -2.48 7.39
C ARG A 355 19.84 -3.05 8.73
N ALA A 356 19.95 -2.28 9.81
CA ALA A 356 19.47 -2.71 11.13
C ALA A 356 17.94 -2.90 11.16
N LEU A 357 17.20 -2.08 10.41
CA LEU A 357 15.74 -2.18 10.25
C LEU A 357 15.31 -3.26 9.24
N SER A 358 16.24 -3.93 8.56
CA SER A 358 15.95 -4.84 7.44
C SER A 358 15.13 -4.21 6.30
N ASP A 359 15.20 -2.90 6.13
CA ASP A 359 14.54 -2.13 5.07
C ASP A 359 15.31 -2.31 3.75
N GLN A 360 15.02 -3.40 3.02
CA GLN A 360 15.72 -3.75 1.78
C GLN A 360 15.63 -2.63 0.74
N TRP A 361 14.44 -2.03 0.57
CA TRP A 361 14.24 -0.96 -0.39
C TRP A 361 15.10 0.26 -0.06
N GLY A 362 15.09 0.68 1.20
CA GLY A 362 15.90 1.80 1.63
C GLY A 362 17.41 1.51 1.60
N VAL A 363 17.84 0.27 1.88
CA VAL A 363 19.25 -0.14 1.72
C VAL A 363 19.69 0.06 0.27
N ALA A 364 18.90 -0.40 -0.70
CA ALA A 364 19.20 -0.21 -2.12
C ALA A 364 19.26 1.29 -2.49
N ASN A 365 18.36 2.11 -1.97
CA ASN A 365 18.35 3.56 -2.21
C ASN A 365 19.61 4.24 -1.65
N SER A 366 20.01 3.93 -0.40
CA SER A 366 21.24 4.48 0.17
C SER A 366 22.50 4.03 -0.58
N LEU A 367 22.53 2.78 -1.07
CA LEU A 367 23.62 2.28 -1.93
C LEU A 367 23.65 3.01 -3.28
N ASN A 368 22.50 3.22 -3.92
CA ASN A 368 22.41 3.99 -5.16
C ASN A 368 23.01 5.39 -4.99
N ASN A 369 22.61 6.10 -3.92
CA ASN A 369 23.10 7.45 -3.64
C ASN A 369 24.60 7.48 -3.31
N LEU A 370 25.12 6.49 -2.57
CA LEU A 370 26.57 6.35 -2.32
C LEU A 370 27.34 6.09 -3.61
N GLY A 371 26.75 5.32 -4.54
CA GLY A 371 27.34 5.04 -5.83
C GLY A 371 27.40 6.27 -6.73
N GLU A 372 26.32 7.06 -6.80
CA GLU A 372 26.30 8.35 -7.51
C GLU A 372 27.31 9.34 -6.93
N LEU A 373 27.39 9.43 -5.60
CA LEU A 373 28.38 10.27 -4.93
C LEU A 373 29.83 9.82 -5.23
N ALA A 374 30.08 8.51 -5.25
CA ALA A 374 31.37 7.95 -5.63
C ALA A 374 31.70 8.25 -7.10
N LEU A 375 30.71 8.20 -7.99
CA LEU A 375 30.87 8.57 -9.40
C LEU A 375 31.23 10.06 -9.55
N MET A 376 30.57 10.96 -8.83
CA MET A 376 30.90 12.40 -8.82
C MET A 376 32.31 12.69 -8.28
N GLN A 377 32.85 11.80 -7.45
CA GLN A 377 34.22 11.88 -6.92
C GLN A 377 35.23 11.09 -7.77
N GLU A 378 34.82 10.59 -8.93
CA GLU A 378 35.63 9.77 -9.84
C GLU A 378 36.16 8.47 -9.19
N ARG A 379 35.52 7.99 -8.11
CA ARG A 379 35.83 6.73 -7.41
C ARG A 379 35.08 5.57 -8.05
N TYR A 380 35.39 5.31 -9.32
CA TYR A 380 34.57 4.42 -10.17
C TYR A 380 34.43 2.99 -9.64
N ALA A 381 35.47 2.40 -9.06
CA ALA A 381 35.40 1.04 -8.51
C ALA A 381 34.45 0.93 -7.30
N GLU A 382 34.42 1.95 -6.45
CA GLU A 382 33.48 2.01 -5.34
C GLU A 382 32.05 2.27 -5.83
N ALA A 383 31.91 3.17 -6.80
CA ALA A 383 30.62 3.44 -7.45
C ALA A 383 30.03 2.15 -8.03
N HIS A 384 30.81 1.38 -8.79
CA HIS A 384 30.40 0.11 -9.37
C HIS A 384 29.87 -0.83 -8.29
N ARG A 385 30.64 -1.07 -7.22
CA ARG A 385 30.26 -1.98 -6.14
C ARG A 385 28.95 -1.56 -5.46
N TYR A 386 28.77 -0.28 -5.17
CA TYR A 386 27.55 0.21 -4.52
C TYR A 386 26.33 0.07 -5.44
N ILE A 387 26.45 0.48 -6.71
CA ILE A 387 25.33 0.41 -7.65
C ILE A 387 24.98 -1.04 -7.99
N GLU A 388 25.95 -1.93 -8.16
CA GLU A 388 25.70 -3.35 -8.44
C GLU A 388 24.95 -4.05 -7.29
N GLU A 389 25.30 -3.73 -6.04
CA GLU A 389 24.56 -4.20 -4.86
C GLU A 389 23.12 -3.65 -4.87
N ALA A 390 22.93 -2.35 -5.17
CA ALA A 390 21.60 -1.75 -5.29
C ALA A 390 20.75 -2.41 -6.39
N VAL A 391 21.32 -2.64 -7.58
CA VAL A 391 20.67 -3.34 -8.71
C VAL A 391 20.23 -4.74 -8.29
N THR A 392 21.08 -5.48 -7.58
CA THR A 392 20.76 -6.82 -7.10
C THR A 392 19.55 -6.81 -6.16
N ILE A 393 19.52 -5.87 -5.22
CA ILE A 393 18.41 -5.74 -4.26
C ILE A 393 17.13 -5.30 -4.96
N TYR A 394 17.16 -4.26 -5.80
CA TYR A 394 15.98 -3.80 -6.54
C TYR A 394 15.37 -4.89 -7.42
N ARG A 395 16.22 -5.71 -8.05
CA ARG A 395 15.78 -6.87 -8.82
C ARG A 395 15.12 -7.94 -7.94
N ALA A 396 15.67 -8.20 -6.75
CA ALA A 396 15.11 -9.18 -5.81
C ALA A 396 13.76 -8.77 -5.23
N ILE A 397 13.56 -7.48 -4.93
CA ILE A 397 12.30 -6.97 -4.37
C ILE A 397 11.26 -6.60 -5.45
N GLY A 398 11.64 -6.65 -6.73
CA GLY A 398 10.75 -6.36 -7.86
C GLY A 398 10.44 -4.88 -8.07
N ASP A 399 11.21 -3.96 -7.50
CA ASP A 399 11.07 -2.53 -7.75
C ASP A 399 11.65 -2.18 -9.13
N ARG A 400 10.80 -2.26 -10.15
CA ARG A 400 11.20 -2.03 -11.53
C ARG A 400 11.62 -0.59 -11.79
N TRP A 401 10.99 0.39 -11.15
CA TRP A 401 11.29 1.79 -11.44
C TRP A 401 12.69 2.16 -10.92
N SER A 402 12.98 1.78 -9.68
CA SER A 402 14.30 2.04 -9.08
C SER A 402 15.39 1.17 -9.71
N LEU A 403 15.08 -0.05 -10.14
CA LEU A 403 15.98 -0.87 -10.96
C LEU A 403 16.38 -0.15 -12.26
N GLY A 404 15.42 0.47 -12.96
CA GLY A 404 15.71 1.25 -14.17
C GLY A 404 16.73 2.37 -13.93
N ASN A 405 16.62 3.06 -12.78
CA ASN A 405 17.53 4.14 -12.40
C ASN A 405 18.92 3.60 -12.06
N ALA A 406 18.97 2.58 -11.20
CA ALA A 406 20.23 1.99 -10.75
C ALA A 406 21.02 1.38 -11.93
N VAL A 407 20.33 0.75 -12.89
CA VAL A 407 20.96 0.21 -14.12
C VAL A 407 21.45 1.34 -15.03
N LEU A 408 20.72 2.45 -15.16
CA LEU A 408 21.19 3.65 -15.86
C LEU A 408 22.47 4.20 -15.21
N THR A 409 22.48 4.32 -13.88
CA THR A 409 23.65 4.77 -13.12
C THR A 409 24.82 3.80 -13.26
N LEU A 410 24.59 2.49 -13.28
CA LEU A 410 25.63 1.49 -13.55
C LEU A 410 26.21 1.67 -14.95
N GLY A 411 25.37 1.92 -15.96
CA GLY A 411 25.81 2.26 -17.31
C GLY A 411 26.69 3.51 -17.34
N ASN A 412 26.33 4.53 -16.56
CA ASN A 412 27.15 5.75 -16.40
C ASN A 412 28.50 5.48 -15.73
N VAL A 413 28.55 4.63 -14.70
CA VAL A 413 29.80 4.21 -14.04
C VAL A 413 30.70 3.46 -15.02
N VAL A 414 30.16 2.46 -15.72
CA VAL A 414 30.90 1.64 -16.70
C VAL A 414 31.40 2.49 -17.87
N ARG A 415 30.59 3.46 -18.33
CA ARG A 415 31.01 4.45 -19.33
C ARG A 415 32.18 5.31 -18.82
N ALA A 416 32.12 5.79 -17.59
CA ALA A 416 33.18 6.60 -16.99
C ALA A 416 34.48 5.81 -16.75
N GLN A 417 34.40 4.47 -16.59
CA GLN A 417 35.55 3.56 -16.57
C GLN A 417 36.19 3.36 -17.97
N GLY A 418 35.57 3.88 -19.03
CA GLY A 418 36.03 3.73 -20.41
C GLY A 418 35.54 2.45 -21.11
N GLU A 419 34.73 1.64 -20.43
CA GLU A 419 34.21 0.37 -20.95
C GLU A 419 32.94 0.58 -21.80
N LEU A 420 33.07 1.34 -22.89
CA LEU A 420 31.94 1.83 -23.69
C LEU A 420 31.04 0.70 -24.22
N SER A 421 31.62 -0.44 -24.60
CA SER A 421 30.86 -1.61 -25.08
C SER A 421 30.01 -2.27 -23.99
N ALA A 422 30.46 -2.23 -22.73
CA ALA A 422 29.74 -2.80 -21.59
C ALA A 422 28.64 -1.86 -21.05
N ALA A 423 28.78 -0.54 -21.26
CA ALA A 423 27.76 0.44 -20.86
C ALA A 423 26.46 0.32 -21.70
N TYR A 424 26.58 0.00 -22.99
CA TYR A 424 25.44 -0.07 -23.90
C TYR A 424 24.32 -1.04 -23.47
N PRO A 425 24.58 -2.33 -23.16
CA PRO A 425 23.52 -3.25 -22.73
C PRO A 425 22.82 -2.81 -21.44
N LEU A 426 23.52 -2.12 -20.53
CA LEU A 426 22.92 -1.55 -19.32
C LEU A 426 21.93 -0.44 -19.67
N TYR A 427 22.31 0.49 -20.56
CA TYR A 427 21.37 1.50 -21.04
C TYR A 427 20.18 0.90 -21.79
N GLN A 428 20.37 -0.19 -22.54
CA GLN A 428 19.27 -0.90 -23.20
C GLN A 428 18.29 -1.52 -22.19
N GLU A 429 18.79 -2.15 -21.12
CA GLU A 429 17.95 -2.69 -20.04
C GLU A 429 17.14 -1.57 -19.37
N SER A 430 17.79 -0.46 -18.99
CA SER A 430 17.12 0.72 -18.42
C SER A 430 16.05 1.29 -19.38
N LEU A 431 16.34 1.34 -20.68
CA LEU A 431 15.40 1.85 -21.69
C LEU A 431 14.16 0.97 -21.77
N GLN A 432 14.33 -0.35 -21.81
CA GLN A 432 13.22 -1.28 -21.86
C GLN A 432 12.34 -1.19 -20.60
N ILE A 433 12.96 -1.02 -19.43
CA ILE A 433 12.25 -0.79 -18.17
C ILE A 433 11.39 0.47 -18.26
N TYR A 434 11.99 1.62 -18.54
CA TYR A 434 11.26 2.90 -18.54
C TYR A 434 10.25 3.01 -19.69
N ARG A 435 10.53 2.41 -20.85
CA ARG A 435 9.54 2.27 -21.94
C ARG A 435 8.33 1.46 -21.49
N GLY A 436 8.55 0.35 -20.78
CA GLY A 436 7.48 -0.48 -20.24
C GLY A 436 6.67 0.19 -19.12
N LEU A 437 7.28 1.12 -18.38
CA LEU A 437 6.62 1.92 -17.35
C LEU A 437 5.94 3.18 -17.90
N GLY A 438 6.20 3.55 -19.16
CA GLY A 438 5.72 4.80 -19.74
C GLY A 438 6.34 6.06 -19.12
N ASP A 439 7.49 5.95 -18.45
CA ASP A 439 8.13 7.07 -17.76
C ASP A 439 8.92 7.94 -18.74
N GLN A 440 8.25 8.94 -19.30
CA GLN A 440 8.85 9.88 -20.24
C GLN A 440 9.95 10.75 -19.60
N ARG A 441 9.86 11.06 -18.31
CA ARG A 441 10.89 11.85 -17.63
C ARG A 441 12.19 11.06 -17.57
N ALA A 442 12.15 9.82 -17.12
CA ALA A 442 13.33 8.96 -17.04
C ALA A 442 13.92 8.68 -18.43
N LEU A 443 13.08 8.48 -19.45
CA LEU A 443 13.53 8.34 -20.83
C LEU A 443 14.31 9.57 -21.33
N ALA A 444 13.92 10.78 -20.93
CA ALA A 444 14.64 12.00 -21.31
C ALA A 444 16.09 12.02 -20.76
N TYR A 445 16.31 11.58 -19.51
CA TYR A 445 17.66 11.43 -18.92
C TYR A 445 18.46 10.29 -19.57
N LEU A 446 17.79 9.19 -19.90
CA LEU A 446 18.43 8.05 -20.53
C LEU A 446 18.90 8.37 -21.97
N LEU A 447 18.08 9.08 -22.74
CA LEU A 447 18.45 9.54 -24.10
C LEU A 447 19.71 10.42 -24.09
N GLU A 448 19.86 11.29 -23.07
CA GLU A 448 21.06 12.10 -22.88
C GLU A 448 22.27 11.25 -22.52
N SER A 449 22.10 10.28 -21.61
CA SER A 449 23.18 9.36 -21.19
C SER A 449 23.67 8.51 -22.37
N ILE A 450 22.75 8.00 -23.19
CA ILE A 450 23.08 7.29 -24.43
C ILE A 450 23.71 8.24 -25.45
N GLY A 451 23.24 9.48 -25.56
CA GLY A 451 23.87 10.50 -26.40
C GLY A 451 25.34 10.74 -26.04
N GLY A 452 25.65 10.85 -24.75
CA GLY A 452 27.02 10.95 -24.25
C GLY A 452 27.87 9.70 -24.54
N LEU A 453 27.30 8.50 -24.44
CA LEU A 453 27.97 7.27 -24.85
C LEU A 453 28.32 7.29 -26.35
N LEU A 454 27.36 7.65 -27.20
CA LEU A 454 27.53 7.70 -28.65
C LEU A 454 28.57 8.77 -29.06
N ALA A 455 28.61 9.89 -28.35
CA ALA A 455 29.63 10.92 -28.55
C ALA A 455 31.05 10.36 -28.34
N LEU A 456 31.25 9.58 -27.27
CA LEU A 456 32.53 8.92 -26.99
C LEU A 456 32.86 7.79 -27.98
N GLN A 457 31.86 7.14 -28.55
CA GLN A 457 32.02 6.10 -29.59
C GLN A 457 32.25 6.68 -31.00
N GLY A 458 32.16 8.01 -31.17
CA GLY A 458 32.36 8.69 -32.44
C GLY A 458 31.11 8.82 -33.32
N ASP A 459 29.94 8.35 -32.86
CA ASP A 459 28.66 8.52 -33.55
C ASP A 459 28.04 9.88 -33.22
N ALA A 460 28.73 10.94 -33.66
CA ALA A 460 28.41 12.30 -33.29
C ALA A 460 27.02 12.75 -33.78
N LEU A 461 26.58 12.28 -34.95
CA LEU A 461 25.26 12.64 -35.49
C LEU A 461 24.12 12.08 -34.64
N ARG A 462 24.20 10.80 -34.25
CA ARG A 462 23.15 10.21 -33.40
C ARG A 462 23.19 10.80 -31.99
N ALA A 463 24.38 11.04 -31.44
CA ALA A 463 24.53 11.70 -30.15
C ALA A 463 23.75 13.03 -30.07
N ILE A 464 23.97 13.94 -31.04
CA ILE A 464 23.32 15.25 -31.07
C ILE A 464 21.81 15.14 -31.35
N ARG A 465 21.36 14.18 -32.17
CA ARG A 465 19.93 13.93 -32.40
C ARG A 465 19.20 13.45 -31.15
N LEU A 466 19.79 12.51 -30.39
CA LEU A 466 19.17 12.02 -29.15
C LEU A 466 19.07 13.14 -28.12
N ALA A 467 20.09 14.00 -28.02
CA ALA A 467 20.05 15.18 -27.15
C ALA A 467 18.93 16.16 -27.56
N GLY A 468 18.75 16.41 -28.86
CA GLY A 468 17.63 17.21 -29.36
C GLY A 468 16.26 16.59 -29.03
N ALA A 469 16.10 15.28 -29.19
CA ALA A 469 14.86 14.57 -28.84
C ALA A 469 14.56 14.67 -27.33
N ALA A 470 15.58 14.49 -26.48
CA ALA A 470 15.47 14.64 -25.04
C ALA A 470 15.09 16.07 -24.63
N ALA A 471 15.60 17.09 -25.33
CA ALA A 471 15.23 18.49 -25.09
C ALA A 471 13.74 18.76 -25.42
N THR A 472 13.22 18.22 -26.52
CA THR A 472 11.78 18.31 -26.84
C THR A 472 10.93 17.67 -25.75
N LEU A 473 11.33 16.49 -25.26
CA LEU A 473 10.60 15.79 -24.20
C LEU A 473 10.59 16.59 -22.89
N ARG A 474 11.71 17.21 -22.52
CA ARG A 474 11.78 18.10 -21.35
C ARG A 474 10.87 19.32 -21.45
N ILE A 475 10.79 19.94 -22.63
CA ILE A 475 9.89 21.08 -22.88
C ILE A 475 8.43 20.65 -22.72
N GLN A 476 8.04 19.51 -23.31
CA GLN A 476 6.67 18.99 -23.21
C GLN A 476 6.27 18.67 -21.77
N LEU A 477 7.22 18.17 -20.97
CA LEU A 477 7.03 17.79 -19.57
C LEU A 477 7.25 18.95 -18.58
N ASN A 478 7.65 20.14 -19.06
CA ASN A 478 8.00 21.30 -18.25
C ASN A 478 9.07 21.01 -17.17
N ILE A 479 10.12 20.27 -17.53
CA ILE A 479 11.23 19.88 -16.65
C ILE A 479 12.57 20.37 -17.23
N PRO A 480 12.86 21.68 -17.20
CA PRO A 480 14.10 22.21 -17.74
C PRO A 480 15.31 21.66 -16.97
N LEU A 481 16.45 21.52 -17.66
CA LEU A 481 17.72 21.20 -17.02
C LEU A 481 18.12 22.37 -16.11
N SER A 482 18.58 22.04 -14.91
CA SER A 482 19.31 22.98 -14.07
C SER A 482 20.63 23.39 -14.74
N PRO A 483 21.24 24.53 -14.34
CA PRO A 483 22.53 24.94 -14.89
C PRO A 483 23.63 23.88 -14.74
N ALA A 484 23.60 23.09 -13.65
CA ALA A 484 24.54 22.00 -13.42
C ALA A 484 24.32 20.83 -14.38
N GLU A 485 23.06 20.38 -14.54
CA GLU A 485 22.74 19.29 -15.48
C GLU A 485 23.02 19.72 -16.93
N GLN A 486 22.72 20.97 -17.29
CA GLN A 486 23.06 21.52 -18.60
C GLN A 486 24.57 21.47 -18.85
N SER A 487 25.39 21.88 -17.86
CA SER A 487 26.84 21.81 -17.98
C SER A 487 27.36 20.38 -18.10
N GLN A 488 26.77 19.41 -17.40
CA GLN A 488 27.12 18.00 -17.52
C GLN A 488 26.77 17.44 -18.91
N LEU A 489 25.59 17.78 -19.43
CA LEU A 489 25.17 17.38 -20.77
C LEU A 489 26.10 17.97 -21.84
N ASP A 490 26.45 19.25 -21.70
CA ASP A 490 27.37 19.92 -22.63
C ASP A 490 28.75 19.25 -22.62
N GLN A 491 29.28 18.90 -21.45
CA GLN A 491 30.54 18.13 -21.35
C GLN A 491 30.42 16.74 -21.97
N ALA A 492 29.32 16.03 -21.73
CA ALA A 492 29.11 14.69 -22.27
C ALA A 492 29.01 14.67 -23.81
N LEU A 493 28.50 15.75 -24.41
CA LEU A 493 28.33 15.88 -25.86
C LEU A 493 29.52 16.60 -26.55
N GLU A 494 30.48 17.11 -25.80
CA GLU A 494 31.62 17.86 -26.33
C GLU A 494 32.39 17.08 -27.42
N PRO A 495 32.69 15.76 -27.28
CA PRO A 495 33.34 14.99 -28.35
C PRO A 495 32.56 15.01 -29.66
N ALA A 496 31.22 14.92 -29.60
CA ALA A 496 30.35 14.97 -30.78
C ALA A 496 30.31 16.38 -31.41
N ARG A 497 30.30 17.43 -30.58
CA ARG A 497 30.32 18.82 -31.06
C ARG A 497 31.63 19.17 -31.74
N GLN A 498 32.75 18.67 -31.23
CA GLN A 498 34.07 18.86 -31.86
C GLN A 498 34.21 18.08 -33.17
N ALA A 499 33.57 16.92 -33.28
CA ALA A 499 33.61 16.08 -34.48
C ALA A 499 32.76 16.61 -35.65
N LEU A 500 31.80 17.51 -35.39
CA LEU A 500 30.86 18.03 -36.39
C LEU A 500 31.10 19.51 -36.70
N ALA A 501 30.92 19.90 -37.97
CA ALA A 501 30.84 21.32 -38.31
C ALA A 501 29.62 21.96 -37.62
N PRO A 502 29.68 23.24 -37.16
CA PRO A 502 28.60 23.86 -36.39
C PRO A 502 27.22 23.81 -37.08
N ALA A 503 27.18 24.00 -38.40
CA ALA A 503 25.93 23.92 -39.16
C ALA A 503 25.35 22.49 -39.20
N VAL A 504 26.21 21.46 -39.24
CA VAL A 504 25.79 20.05 -39.23
C VAL A 504 25.28 19.67 -37.83
N ALA A 505 25.96 20.11 -36.77
CA ALA A 505 25.51 19.90 -35.40
C ALA A 505 24.14 20.57 -35.15
N ALA A 506 23.96 21.81 -35.61
CA ALA A 506 22.67 22.51 -35.51
C ALA A 506 21.56 21.77 -36.28
N ALA A 507 21.81 21.33 -37.52
CA ALA A 507 20.84 20.57 -38.29
C ALA A 507 20.50 19.21 -37.66
N ALA A 508 21.50 18.53 -37.08
CA ALA A 508 21.29 17.27 -36.35
C ALA A 508 20.44 17.48 -35.09
N TRP A 509 20.68 18.57 -34.35
CA TRP A 509 19.88 18.93 -33.18
C TRP A 509 18.42 19.14 -33.57
N GLU A 510 18.16 19.96 -34.60
CA GLU A 510 16.80 20.22 -35.11
C GLU A 510 16.11 18.94 -35.60
N ALA A 511 16.84 18.07 -36.31
CA ALA A 511 16.31 16.77 -36.74
C ALA A 511 15.93 15.90 -35.53
N GLY A 512 16.74 15.90 -34.47
CA GLY A 512 16.45 15.22 -33.21
C GLY A 512 15.21 15.77 -32.52
N ARG A 513 15.05 17.10 -32.47
CA ARG A 513 13.86 17.74 -31.88
C ARG A 513 12.55 17.36 -32.57
N ALA A 514 12.62 16.98 -33.84
CA ALA A 514 11.48 16.54 -34.64
C ALA A 514 11.14 15.04 -34.47
N PHE A 515 11.93 14.27 -33.71
CA PHE A 515 11.61 12.87 -33.45
C PHE A 515 10.33 12.71 -32.63
N THR A 516 9.54 11.69 -32.98
CA THR A 516 8.59 11.11 -32.03
C THR A 516 9.35 10.36 -30.94
N LEU A 517 8.71 10.13 -29.79
CA LEU A 517 9.34 9.36 -28.71
C LEU A 517 9.81 7.99 -29.21
N ASP A 518 8.96 7.23 -29.91
CA ASP A 518 9.34 5.92 -30.46
C ASP A 518 10.53 6.02 -31.42
N ALA A 519 10.57 7.02 -32.31
CA ALA A 519 11.71 7.22 -33.21
C ALA A 519 13.00 7.50 -32.44
N ALA A 520 12.95 8.30 -31.37
CA ALA A 520 14.10 8.56 -30.51
C ALA A 520 14.58 7.29 -29.79
N LEU A 521 13.65 6.48 -29.29
CA LEU A 521 13.96 5.21 -28.62
C LEU A 521 14.56 4.18 -29.59
N ASP A 522 14.03 4.08 -30.80
CA ASP A 522 14.57 3.17 -31.83
C ASP A 522 15.98 3.63 -32.26
N GLN A 523 16.21 4.93 -32.38
CA GLN A 523 17.55 5.49 -32.61
C GLN A 523 18.52 5.20 -31.46
N ALA A 524 18.06 5.17 -30.21
CA ALA A 524 18.88 4.81 -29.06
C ALA A 524 19.22 3.30 -29.04
N LEU A 525 18.30 2.45 -29.50
CA LEU A 525 18.44 0.99 -29.56
C LEU A 525 19.20 0.46 -30.79
N ALA A 526 19.40 1.29 -31.82
CA ALA A 526 20.16 0.88 -33.00
C ALA A 526 21.64 0.66 -32.66
N GLN A 527 22.18 -0.53 -32.94
CA GLN A 527 23.63 -0.76 -32.85
C GLN A 527 24.35 -0.03 -34.00
N ALA A 528 25.54 0.49 -33.73
CA ALA A 528 26.43 0.97 -34.79
C ALA A 528 26.74 -0.23 -35.72
N ALA A 529 26.58 -0.04 -37.03
CA ALA A 529 27.04 -1.04 -38.00
C ALA A 529 28.58 -1.15 -37.86
N ALA A 530 29.05 -2.38 -37.63
CA ALA A 530 30.46 -2.71 -37.42
C ALA A 530 31.34 -2.39 -38.65
#